data_AF-A0A066YTQ0-F1
#
_entry.id   AF-A0A066YTQ0-F1
#
_cell.length_a   1.000
_cell.length_b   1.000
_cell.length_c   1.000
_cell.angle_alpha   90.00
_cell.angle_beta   90.00
_cell.angle_gamma   90.00
#
_symmetry.space_group_name_H-M   'P 1'
#
loop_
_entity.id
_entity.type
_entity.pdbx_description
1 polymer ?
#
loop_
_entity_poly.entity_id
_entity_poly.type
_entity_poly.pdbx_seq_one_letter_code
_entity_poly.pdbx_strand_id
1 'polypeptide(L)'
;MRGAGHELVRRSMGMNWYGVRCVFRWTAGAGRSYEERVTLWQAPSAEDAIALAEAEAETYAAENGVEYLGFAQSYRLASHGTPGAGTEVFSLLRDSRLEPDAYLDAYFDTGCERQQPH
;
A
#
# COMPACT_ATOMS: atom_id res chain seq x y z
N MET A 1 -9.26 43.16 0.12
CA MET A 1 -8.48 41.91 -0.06
C MET A 1 -8.89 40.89 1.01
N ARG A 2 -9.89 40.06 0.72
CA ARG A 2 -10.24 38.86 1.50
C ARG A 2 -10.65 37.80 0.46
N GLY A 3 -9.70 36.97 0.04
CA GLY A 3 -9.94 36.04 -1.07
C GLY A 3 -8.99 34.85 -1.20
N ALA A 4 -7.96 34.71 -0.35
CA ALA A 4 -7.00 33.61 -0.46
C ALA A 4 -7.15 32.53 0.64
N GLY A 5 -7.72 32.87 1.80
CA GLY A 5 -7.78 31.96 2.95
C GLY A 5 -8.91 30.92 2.91
N HIS A 6 -9.93 31.12 2.09
CA HIS A 6 -11.10 30.22 2.04
C HIS A 6 -10.95 29.10 0.98
N GLU A 7 -10.01 29.26 0.06
CA GLU A 7 -9.74 28.29 -1.02
C GLU A 7 -8.77 27.18 -0.56
N LEU A 8 -7.84 27.51 0.34
CA LEU A 8 -6.91 26.54 0.93
C LEU A 8 -7.61 25.60 1.94
N VAL A 9 -8.60 26.10 2.68
CA VAL A 9 -9.37 25.31 3.65
C VAL A 9 -10.32 24.32 2.95
N ARG A 10 -10.85 24.68 1.77
CA ARG A 10 -11.73 23.82 0.97
C ARG A 10 -11.01 22.64 0.30
N ARG A 11 -9.69 22.69 0.11
CA ARG A 11 -8.91 21.55 -0.41
C ARG A 11 -8.68 20.43 0.60
N SER A 12 -8.77 20.70 1.91
CA SER A 12 -8.57 19.68 2.95
C SER A 12 -9.82 18.88 3.32
N MET A 13 -11.02 19.34 2.96
CA MET A 13 -12.27 18.70 3.42
C MET A 13 -12.72 17.49 2.57
N GLY A 14 -12.03 17.19 1.46
CA GLY A 14 -12.36 16.07 0.59
C GLY A 14 -11.28 14.99 0.48
N MET A 15 -10.08 15.23 1.01
CA MET A 15 -8.95 14.32 0.86
C MET A 15 -8.76 13.48 2.13
N ASN A 16 -8.57 12.18 1.95
CA ASN A 16 -8.24 11.23 3.02
C ASN A 16 -6.90 10.59 2.71
N TRP A 17 -6.30 9.99 3.73
CA TRP A 17 -5.12 9.16 3.56
C TRP A 17 -5.50 7.70 3.36
N TYR A 18 -4.79 7.05 2.45
CA TYR A 18 -4.97 5.63 2.14
C TYR A 18 -3.61 4.95 2.08
N GLY A 19 -3.46 3.82 2.75
CA GLY A 19 -2.42 2.86 2.40
C GLY A 19 -2.93 1.98 1.26
N VAL A 20 -2.12 1.73 0.25
CA VAL A 20 -2.48 0.85 -0.86
C VAL A 20 -1.42 -0.23 -0.99
N ARG A 21 -1.85 -1.49 -0.88
CA ARG A 21 -1.00 -2.67 -1.04
C ARG A 21 -1.03 -3.15 -2.48
N CYS A 22 0.12 -3.18 -3.13
CA CYS A 22 0.32 -3.73 -4.48
C CYS A 22 1.22 -4.98 -4.44
N VAL A 23 1.05 -5.89 -5.41
CA VAL A 23 1.85 -7.13 -5.50
C VAL A 23 2.63 -7.19 -6.81
N PHE A 24 3.90 -7.56 -6.69
CA PHE A 24 4.85 -7.65 -7.79
C PHE A 24 5.47 -9.05 -7.88
N ARG A 25 5.85 -9.47 -9.09
CA ARG A 25 6.66 -10.66 -9.34
C ARG A 25 8.05 -10.26 -9.81
N TRP A 26 9.07 -10.75 -9.12
CA TRP A 26 10.46 -10.56 -9.52
C TRP A 26 10.82 -11.54 -10.64
N THR A 27 11.17 -11.00 -11.80
CA THR A 27 11.53 -11.82 -12.98
C THR A 27 13.03 -12.09 -13.07
N ALA A 28 13.86 -11.29 -12.40
CA ALA A 28 15.30 -11.53 -12.27
C ALA A 28 15.62 -12.69 -11.30
N GLY A 29 16.65 -13.48 -11.61
CA GLY A 29 17.04 -14.66 -10.82
C GLY A 29 16.19 -15.90 -11.09
N ALA A 30 15.89 -16.71 -10.07
CA ALA A 30 15.13 -17.96 -10.23
C ALA A 30 13.61 -17.76 -10.49
N GLY A 31 13.12 -16.52 -10.57
CA GLY A 31 11.76 -16.18 -11.04
C GLY A 31 10.60 -16.56 -10.10
N ARG A 32 10.84 -16.71 -8.78
CA ARG A 32 9.83 -17.19 -7.82
C ARG A 32 9.59 -16.27 -6.62
N SER A 33 10.10 -15.04 -6.65
CA SER A 33 9.88 -14.09 -5.56
C SER A 33 8.72 -13.18 -5.87
N TYR A 34 7.88 -12.98 -4.86
CA TYR A 34 6.78 -12.03 -4.87
C TYR A 34 7.08 -10.97 -3.83
N GLU A 35 6.69 -9.73 -4.13
CA GLU A 35 6.84 -8.60 -3.22
C GLU A 35 5.48 -7.95 -3.00
N GLU A 36 5.16 -7.68 -1.74
CA GLU A 36 4.01 -6.87 -1.33
C GLU A 36 4.54 -5.50 -0.89
N ARG A 37 4.18 -4.43 -1.62
CA ARG A 37 4.53 -3.05 -1.24
C ARG A 37 3.29 -2.32 -0.76
N VAL A 38 3.40 -1.58 0.34
CA VAL A 38 2.35 -0.66 0.81
C VAL A 38 2.83 0.77 0.66
N THR A 39 2.13 1.56 -0.14
CA THR A 39 2.40 2.99 -0.37
C THR A 39 1.30 3.85 0.21
N LEU A 40 1.64 5.07 0.64
CA LEU A 40 0.71 5.99 1.30
C LEU A 40 0.31 7.11 0.35
N TRP A 41 -1.00 7.31 0.19
CA TRP A 41 -1.59 8.24 -0.79
C TRP A 41 -2.59 9.17 -0.12
N GLN A 42 -2.57 10.44 -0.53
CA GLN A 42 -3.62 11.40 -0.18
C GLN A 42 -4.56 11.56 -1.38
N ALA A 43 -5.81 11.13 -1.26
CA ALA A 43 -6.76 11.07 -2.38
C ALA A 43 -8.20 11.37 -1.92
N PRO A 44 -9.12 11.73 -2.84
CA PRO A 44 -10.51 11.95 -2.47
C PRO A 44 -11.27 10.66 -2.15
N SER A 45 -10.98 9.57 -2.88
CA SER A 45 -11.64 8.27 -2.71
C SER A 45 -10.63 7.12 -2.64
N ALA A 46 -11.13 5.91 -2.36
CA ALA A 46 -10.33 4.70 -2.32
C ALA A 46 -9.89 4.30 -3.74
N GLU A 47 -10.77 4.52 -4.72
CA GLU A 47 -10.57 4.29 -6.14
C GLU A 47 -9.50 5.24 -6.70
N ASP A 48 -9.53 6.52 -6.32
CA ASP A 48 -8.50 7.48 -6.71
C ASP A 48 -7.14 7.11 -6.11
N ALA A 49 -7.10 6.62 -4.85
CA ALA A 49 -5.87 6.14 -4.23
C ALA A 49 -5.31 4.90 -4.95
N ILE A 50 -6.19 3.97 -5.36
CA ILE A 50 -5.80 2.81 -6.17
C ILE A 50 -5.19 3.27 -7.49
N ALA A 51 -5.84 4.17 -8.23
CA ALA A 51 -5.33 4.65 -9.51
C ALA A 51 -3.94 5.30 -9.39
N LEU A 52 -3.71 6.07 -8.31
CA LEU A 52 -2.39 6.64 -8.01
C LEU A 52 -1.36 5.55 -7.70
N ALA A 53 -1.72 4.55 -6.89
CA ALA A 53 -0.85 3.44 -6.54
C ALA A 53 -0.51 2.54 -7.73
N GLU A 54 -1.45 2.31 -8.65
CA GLU A 54 -1.23 1.54 -9.87
C GLU A 54 -0.26 2.24 -10.82
N ALA A 55 -0.42 3.56 -11.01
CA ALA A 55 0.50 4.35 -11.83
C ALA A 55 1.94 4.34 -11.25
N GLU A 56 2.08 4.40 -9.92
CA GLU A 56 3.38 4.24 -9.26
C GLU A 56 3.91 2.81 -9.39
N ALA A 57 3.05 1.79 -9.24
CA ALA A 57 3.42 0.40 -9.38
C ALA A 57 3.94 0.07 -10.79
N GLU A 58 3.30 0.58 -11.83
CA GLU A 58 3.78 0.45 -13.22
C GLU A 58 5.15 1.11 -13.42
N THR A 59 5.35 2.29 -12.84
CA THR A 59 6.64 2.99 -12.87
C THR A 59 7.72 2.17 -12.16
N TYR A 60 7.43 1.72 -10.94
CA TYR A 60 8.33 0.88 -10.15
C TYR A 60 8.69 -0.42 -10.88
N ALA A 61 7.70 -1.07 -11.50
CA ALA A 61 7.88 -2.27 -12.30
C ALA A 61 8.87 -2.07 -13.46
N ALA A 62 8.69 -0.98 -14.22
CA ALA A 62 9.56 -0.63 -15.33
C ALA A 62 11.01 -0.32 -14.88
N GLU A 63 11.18 0.39 -13.77
CA GLU A 63 12.51 0.80 -13.27
C GLU A 63 13.29 -0.36 -12.63
N ASN A 64 12.61 -1.33 -12.03
CA ASN A 64 13.24 -2.41 -11.26
C ASN A 64 13.23 -3.77 -11.97
N GLY A 65 12.67 -3.85 -13.18
CA GLY A 65 12.58 -5.12 -13.93
C GLY A 65 11.68 -6.16 -13.24
N VAL A 66 10.67 -5.69 -12.53
CA VAL A 66 9.65 -6.55 -11.89
C VAL A 66 8.32 -6.40 -12.62
N GLU A 67 7.41 -7.33 -12.42
CA GLU A 67 6.08 -7.29 -13.02
C GLU A 67 5.05 -6.89 -11.96
N TYR A 68 4.29 -5.83 -12.20
CA TYR A 68 3.11 -5.53 -11.41
C TYR A 68 1.98 -6.51 -11.77
N LEU A 69 1.36 -7.15 -10.78
CA LEU A 69 0.38 -8.22 -11.00
C LEU A 69 -1.08 -7.73 -11.14
N GLY A 70 -1.32 -6.42 -11.20
CA GLY A 70 -2.68 -5.86 -11.30
C GLY A 70 -3.51 -6.02 -10.03
N PHE A 71 -2.87 -6.26 -8.88
CA PHE A 71 -3.53 -6.30 -7.58
C PHE A 71 -3.22 -5.02 -6.81
N ALA A 72 -4.27 -4.28 -6.46
CA ALA A 72 -4.22 -3.14 -5.55
C ALA A 72 -5.32 -3.24 -4.49
N GLN A 73 -4.96 -3.13 -3.22
CA GLN A 73 -5.90 -3.13 -2.10
C GLN A 73 -5.73 -1.86 -1.27
N SER A 74 -6.74 -0.99 -1.28
CA SER A 74 -6.72 0.23 -0.49
C SER A 74 -7.27 0.02 0.93
N TYR A 75 -6.68 0.74 1.87
CA TYR A 75 -7.07 0.84 3.27
C TYR A 75 -7.16 2.33 3.63
N ARG A 76 -8.35 2.81 3.98
CA ARG A 76 -8.53 4.20 4.43
C ARG A 76 -8.07 4.34 5.87
N LEU A 77 -7.15 5.28 6.10
CA LEU A 77 -6.70 5.59 7.46
C LEU A 77 -7.84 6.20 8.27
N ALA A 78 -7.97 5.76 9.53
CA ALA A 78 -9.03 6.23 10.43
C ALA A 78 -8.86 7.70 10.87
N SER A 79 -7.64 8.26 10.78
CA SER A 79 -7.34 9.61 11.24
C SER A 79 -7.70 10.67 10.19
N HIS A 80 -8.52 11.65 10.59
CA HIS A 80 -8.75 12.87 9.83
C HIS A 80 -7.57 13.84 10.03
N GLY A 81 -6.46 13.62 9.32
CA GLY A 81 -5.25 14.45 9.42
C GLY A 81 -4.03 13.75 8.86
N THR A 82 -2.88 14.43 8.90
CA THR A 82 -1.59 13.82 8.54
C THR A 82 -1.30 12.62 9.46
N PRO A 83 -0.92 11.45 8.92
CA PRO A 83 -0.60 10.27 9.72
C PRO A 83 0.57 10.55 10.67
N GLY A 84 0.41 10.12 11.92
CA GLY A 84 1.40 10.27 12.98
C GLY A 84 2.01 8.92 13.38
N ALA A 85 2.83 8.94 14.42
CA ALA A 85 3.37 7.72 15.00
C ALA A 85 2.23 6.80 15.48
N GLY A 86 2.30 5.52 15.09
CA GLY A 86 1.29 4.52 15.44
C GLY A 86 0.00 4.57 14.60
N THR A 87 -0.10 5.44 13.58
CA THR A 87 -1.23 5.38 12.65
C THR A 87 -1.18 4.08 11.86
N GLU A 88 -2.25 3.28 11.94
CA GLU A 88 -2.40 2.07 11.13
C GLU A 88 -2.52 2.45 9.65
N VAL A 89 -1.59 1.99 8.83
CA VAL A 89 -1.55 2.27 7.38
C VAL A 89 -2.14 1.15 6.53
N PHE A 90 -2.25 -0.06 7.09
CA PHE A 90 -2.79 -1.24 6.42
C PHE A 90 -3.23 -2.26 7.46
N SER A 91 -4.31 -2.99 7.17
CA SER A 91 -4.77 -4.12 7.97
C SER A 91 -5.37 -5.21 7.08
N LEU A 92 -5.08 -6.46 7.37
CA LEU A 92 -5.64 -7.63 6.69
C LEU A 92 -6.14 -8.62 7.74
N LEU A 93 -7.44 -8.85 7.76
CA LEU A 93 -8.03 -9.96 8.50
C LEU A 93 -8.21 -11.15 7.56
N ARG A 94 -7.79 -12.35 8.01
CA ARG A 94 -7.93 -13.60 7.26
C ARG A 94 -8.48 -14.68 8.18
N ASP A 95 -9.58 -15.29 7.75
CA ASP A 95 -10.07 -16.50 8.38
C ASP A 95 -9.14 -17.67 8.03
N SER A 96 -8.74 -18.44 9.03
CA SER A 96 -7.86 -19.60 8.88
C SER A 96 -8.26 -20.71 9.84
N ARG A 97 -8.03 -21.95 9.43
CA ARG A 97 -8.13 -23.14 10.30
C ARG A 97 -6.78 -23.58 10.85
N LEU A 98 -5.71 -22.89 10.50
CA LEU A 98 -4.37 -23.17 11.01
C LEU A 98 -4.25 -22.66 12.45
N GLU A 99 -3.54 -23.42 13.27
CA GLU A 99 -3.07 -22.96 14.58
C GLU A 99 -2.03 -21.82 14.41
N PRO A 100 -1.82 -20.98 15.43
CA PRO A 100 -1.04 -19.75 15.30
C PRO A 100 0.35 -19.91 14.67
N ASP A 101 1.18 -20.84 15.15
CA ASP A 101 2.55 -21.03 14.64
C ASP A 101 2.54 -21.49 13.18
N ALA A 102 1.66 -22.44 12.85
CA ALA A 102 1.49 -22.92 11.48
C ALA A 102 0.97 -21.81 10.54
N TYR A 103 0.20 -20.85 11.04
CA TYR A 103 -0.25 -19.70 10.26
C TYR A 103 0.91 -18.74 9.96
N LEU A 104 1.78 -18.48 10.95
CA LEU A 104 2.96 -17.65 10.75
C LEU A 104 3.92 -18.28 9.75
N ASP A 105 4.26 -19.56 9.93
CA ASP A 105 5.17 -20.31 9.05
C ASP A 105 4.63 -20.42 7.61
N ALA A 106 3.31 -20.40 7.43
CA ALA A 106 2.68 -20.50 6.11
C ALA A 106 2.67 -19.19 5.32
N TYR A 107 2.63 -18.02 6.00
CA TYR A 107 2.35 -16.75 5.34
C TYR A 107 3.34 -15.62 5.63
N PHE A 108 4.11 -15.68 6.72
CA PHE A 108 4.89 -14.52 7.21
C PHE A 108 6.34 -14.86 7.58
N ASP A 109 6.57 -16.04 8.16
CA ASP A 109 7.90 -16.49 8.61
C ASP A 109 8.26 -17.83 7.93
N THR A 110 8.29 -17.81 6.60
CA THR A 110 8.62 -19.00 5.79
C THR A 110 10.11 -19.32 5.79
N GLY A 111 10.94 -18.42 6.32
CA GLY A 111 12.40 -18.49 6.31
C GLY A 111 13.03 -18.11 4.96
N CYS A 112 12.24 -17.62 4.01
CA CYS A 112 12.68 -17.27 2.65
C CYS A 112 12.53 -15.78 2.32
N GLU A 113 12.03 -14.99 3.26
CA GLU A 113 11.76 -13.57 3.11
C GLU A 113 13.03 -12.74 2.96
N ARG A 114 12.94 -11.63 2.22
CA ARG A 114 13.97 -10.58 2.15
C ARG A 114 13.32 -9.27 2.58
N GLN A 115 13.53 -8.89 3.83
CA GLN A 115 12.76 -7.81 4.48
C GLN A 115 13.50 -6.45 4.52
N GLN A 116 14.73 -6.39 4.02
CA GLN A 116 15.50 -5.14 3.95
C GLN A 116 15.31 -4.48 2.58
N PRO A 117 15.35 -3.14 2.49
CA PRO A 117 15.35 -2.43 1.21
C PRO A 117 16.51 -2.92 0.33
N HIS A 118 16.25 -3.05 -0.97
CA HIS A 118 17.27 -3.31 -1.99
C HIS A 118 18.10 -2.06 -2.29
#